data_AF-L1NT39-F1
#
_entry.id   AF-L1NT39-F1
#
_cell.length_a   1.000
_cell.length_b   1.000
_cell.length_c   1.000
_cell.angle_alpha   90.00
_cell.angle_beta   90.00
_cell.angle_gamma   90.00
#
_symmetry.space_group_name_H-M   'P 1'
#
loop_
_entity.id
_entity.type
_entity.pdbx_description
1 polymer ?
#
loop_
_entity_poly.entity_id
_entity_poly.type
_entity_poly.pdbx_seq_one_letter_code
_entity_poly.pdbx_strand_id
1 'polypeptide(L)'
;KKCEDELIRIKKRYLSSKLIKKIEPTEDRDMDYIVDAQDTFIEWLDSIKVKKINSKRYNVYIYDFFLNRYDSVQLKVAKKKDKYIIDDINFKIFRW
;
A
#
# COMPACT_ATOMS: atom_id res chain seq x y z
N LYS A 1 -20.15 -12.42 -5.67
CA LYS A 1 -19.16 -11.48 -6.24
C LYS A 1 -17.79 -12.08 -5.96
N LYS A 2 -16.89 -12.23 -6.94
CA LYS A 2 -15.59 -12.88 -6.70
C LYS A 2 -14.67 -11.93 -5.93
N CYS A 3 -13.75 -12.47 -5.13
CA CYS A 3 -12.78 -11.67 -4.36
C CYS A 3 -11.93 -10.77 -5.27
N GLU A 4 -11.57 -11.26 -6.46
CA GLU A 4 -10.82 -10.54 -7.49
C GLU A 4 -11.56 -9.28 -7.98
N ASP A 5 -12.88 -9.38 -8.21
CA ASP A 5 -13.69 -8.24 -8.65
C ASP A 5 -13.70 -7.12 -7.60
N GLU A 6 -13.78 -7.50 -6.32
CA GLU A 6 -13.76 -6.52 -5.23
C GLU A 6 -12.37 -5.92 -5.05
N LEU A 7 -11.30 -6.71 -5.20
CA LEU A 7 -9.92 -6.21 -5.20
C LEU A 7 -9.70 -5.19 -6.33
N ILE A 8 -10.14 -5.49 -7.55
CA ILE A 8 -10.07 -4.58 -8.69
C ILE A 8 -10.86 -3.29 -8.41
N ARG A 9 -12.06 -3.41 -7.82
CA ARG A 9 -12.89 -2.26 -7.45
C ARG A 9 -12.23 -1.39 -6.38
N ILE A 10 -11.61 -1.99 -5.36
CA ILE A 10 -10.86 -1.27 -4.32
C ILE A 10 -9.66 -0.55 -4.94
N LYS A 11 -8.84 -1.25 -5.74
CA LYS A 11 -7.68 -0.66 -6.43
C LYS A 11 -8.11 0.53 -7.31
N LYS A 12 -9.15 0.37 -8.14
CA LYS A 12 -9.70 1.47 -8.97
C LYS A 12 -10.30 2.63 -8.17
N ARG A 13 -10.79 2.38 -6.95
CA ARG A 13 -11.38 3.41 -6.08
C ARG A 13 -10.33 4.24 -5.36
N TYR A 14 -9.23 3.63 -4.93
CA TYR A 14 -8.26 4.28 -4.03
C TYR A 14 -6.89 4.56 -4.67
N LEU A 15 -6.54 3.92 -5.78
CA LEU A 15 -5.25 4.12 -6.46
C LEU A 15 -5.44 4.95 -7.74
N SER A 16 -4.43 5.75 -8.09
CA SER A 16 -4.40 6.43 -9.38
C SER A 16 -4.17 5.42 -10.51
N SER A 17 -4.69 5.70 -11.72
CA SER A 17 -4.45 4.84 -12.89
C SER A 17 -2.96 4.71 -13.21
N LYS A 18 -2.16 5.74 -12.90
CA LYS A 18 -0.70 5.70 -13.01
C LYS A 18 -0.12 4.67 -12.03
N LEU A 19 -0.54 4.70 -10.77
CA LEU A 19 -0.06 3.76 -9.77
C LEU A 19 -0.48 2.33 -10.10
N ILE A 20 -1.72 2.10 -10.53
CA ILE A 20 -2.21 0.77 -10.94
C ILE A 20 -1.27 0.15 -11.98
N LYS A 21 -0.91 0.89 -13.03
CA LYS A 21 0.05 0.43 -14.05
C LYS A 21 1.45 0.17 -13.50
N LYS A 22 1.90 0.99 -12.54
CA LYS A 22 3.21 0.82 -11.89
C LYS A 22 3.29 -0.46 -11.06
N ILE A 23 2.16 -0.91 -10.51
CA ILE A 23 2.07 -2.09 -9.64
C ILE A 23 1.47 -3.31 -10.34
N GLU A 24 1.41 -3.29 -11.67
CA GLU A 24 1.03 -4.47 -12.44
C GLU A 24 2.05 -5.58 -12.16
N PRO A 25 1.58 -6.83 -11.92
CA PRO A 25 2.48 -7.96 -11.74
C PRO A 25 3.42 -8.10 -12.94
N THR A 26 4.68 -8.39 -12.67
CA THR A 26 5.70 -8.70 -13.68
C THR A 26 6.21 -10.12 -13.43
N GLU A 27 6.72 -10.79 -14.46
CA GLU A 27 7.27 -12.16 -14.34
C GLU A 27 8.37 -12.25 -13.26
N ASP A 28 9.13 -11.18 -13.03
CA ASP A 28 10.23 -11.13 -12.06
C ASP A 28 9.81 -10.83 -10.61
N ARG A 29 8.54 -10.54 -10.34
CA ARG A 29 8.09 -10.17 -8.99
C ARG A 29 6.77 -10.82 -8.60
N ASP A 30 6.91 -11.84 -7.77
CA ASP A 30 5.80 -12.61 -7.19
C ASP A 30 5.35 -12.08 -5.81
N MET A 31 5.37 -10.75 -5.63
CA MET A 31 5.02 -10.08 -4.37
C MET A 31 4.02 -8.95 -4.62
N ASP A 32 3.08 -8.75 -3.69
CA ASP A 32 2.13 -7.64 -3.80
C ASP A 32 2.85 -6.30 -3.58
N TYR A 33 2.80 -5.45 -4.59
CA TYR A 33 3.43 -4.13 -4.62
C TYR A 33 2.80 -3.11 -3.66
N ILE A 34 1.73 -3.38 -2.92
CA ILE A 34 1.17 -2.42 -1.96
C ILE A 34 1.77 -2.67 -0.59
N VAL A 35 1.83 -3.93 -0.19
CA VAL A 35 2.30 -4.37 1.13
C VAL A 35 3.74 -4.87 1.12
N ASP A 36 4.34 -5.04 -0.06
CA ASP A 36 5.68 -5.58 -0.28
C ASP A 36 5.89 -6.93 0.42
N ALA A 37 4.93 -7.84 0.24
CA ALA A 37 4.89 -9.15 0.88
C ALA A 37 4.39 -10.23 -0.11
N GLN A 38 4.83 -11.47 0.06
CA GLN A 38 4.29 -12.65 -0.65
C GLN A 38 2.99 -13.10 0.01
N ASP A 39 3.01 -13.23 1.34
CA ASP A 39 1.86 -13.60 2.16
C ASP A 39 1.44 -12.44 3.06
N THR A 40 0.14 -12.37 3.36
CA THR A 40 -0.41 -11.40 4.30
C THR A 40 -1.22 -12.12 5.36
N PHE A 41 -1.08 -11.66 6.62
CA PHE A 41 -1.84 -12.15 7.76
C PHE A 41 -2.91 -11.13 8.12
N ILE A 42 -4.09 -11.58 8.54
CA ILE A 42 -5.20 -10.65 8.84
C ILE A 42 -4.88 -9.78 10.06
N GLU A 43 -4.07 -10.29 10.98
CA GLU A 43 -3.53 -9.64 12.17
C GLU A 43 -2.66 -8.41 11.81
N TRP A 44 -2.17 -8.31 10.57
CA TRP A 44 -1.52 -7.09 10.10
C TRP A 44 -2.45 -5.90 10.22
N LEU A 45 -3.76 -6.07 9.96
CA LEU A 45 -4.76 -5.00 10.02
C LEU A 45 -4.83 -4.33 11.39
N ASP A 46 -4.68 -5.12 12.47
CA ASP A 46 -4.66 -4.60 13.84
C ASP A 46 -3.41 -3.77 14.15
N SER A 47 -2.35 -3.96 13.37
CA SER A 47 -1.05 -3.31 13.57
C SER A 47 -0.83 -2.07 12.71
N ILE A 48 -1.67 -1.83 11.69
CA ILE A 48 -1.48 -0.74 10.72
C ILE A 48 -1.52 0.62 11.43
N LYS A 49 -0.46 1.40 11.25
CA LYS A 49 -0.39 2.79 11.74
C LYS A 49 -0.11 3.73 10.58
N VAL A 50 -0.80 4.87 10.52
CA VAL A 50 -0.58 5.89 9.49
C VAL A 50 -0.08 7.18 10.14
N LYS A 51 1.08 7.66 9.70
CA LYS A 51 1.66 8.94 10.15
C LYS A 51 1.76 9.92 8.99
N LYS A 52 1.14 11.08 9.15
CA LYS A 52 1.29 12.18 8.19
C LYS A 52 2.69 12.77 8.29
N ILE A 53 3.37 12.90 7.15
CA ILE A 53 4.63 13.65 7.04
C ILE A 53 4.31 15.09 6.61
N ASN A 54 3.52 15.23 5.55
CA ASN A 54 3.05 16.52 5.07
C ASN A 54 1.68 16.36 4.38
N SER A 55 1.20 17.42 3.72
CA SER A 55 -0.11 17.42 3.06
C SER A 55 -0.28 16.35 1.97
N LYS A 56 0.81 15.84 1.39
CA LYS A 56 0.81 14.89 0.27
C LYS A 56 1.55 13.58 0.56
N ARG A 57 2.18 13.43 1.73
CA ARG A 57 3.03 12.27 2.06
C ARG A 57 2.67 11.69 3.43
N TYR A 58 2.52 10.38 3.47
CA TYR A 58 2.17 9.61 4.66
C TYR A 58 3.05 8.37 4.73
N ASN A 59 3.51 8.02 5.92
CA ASN A 59 4.07 6.71 6.18
C ASN A 59 2.94 5.78 6.65
N VAL A 60 2.90 4.59 6.08
CA VAL A 60 2.09 3.47 6.58
C VAL A 60 3.06 2.47 7.18
N TYR A 61 2.90 2.22 8.48
CA TYR A 61 3.68 1.24 9.20
C TYR A 61 2.89 -0.07 9.28
N ILE A 62 3.58 -1.16 8.99
CA ILE A 62 3.05 -2.53 9.01
C ILE A 62 3.97 -3.32 9.92
N TYR A 63 3.40 -4.11 10.83
CA TYR A 63 4.20 -4.92 11.74
C TYR A 63 4.68 -6.18 11.05
N ASP A 64 5.98 -6.37 10.98
CA ASP A 64 6.61 -7.61 10.56
C ASP A 64 6.68 -8.55 11.78
N PHE A 65 5.88 -9.61 11.74
CA PHE A 65 5.82 -10.61 12.80
C PHE A 65 7.03 -11.54 12.82
N PHE A 66 7.74 -11.71 11.70
CA PHE A 66 8.97 -12.52 11.64
C PHE A 66 10.15 -11.77 12.24
N LEU A 67 10.27 -10.47 11.93
CA LEU A 67 11.35 -9.62 12.42
C LEU A 67 11.01 -8.88 13.72
N ASN A 68 9.77 -9.02 14.20
CA ASN A 68 9.25 -8.42 15.43
C ASN A 68 9.49 -6.90 15.49
N ARG A 69 9.22 -6.20 14.39
CA ARG A 69 9.42 -4.75 14.25
C ARG A 69 8.43 -4.12 13.27
N TYR A 70 8.42 -2.79 13.21
CA TYR A 70 7.66 -2.07 12.18
C TYR A 70 8.51 -1.82 10.94
N ASP A 71 8.01 -2.28 9.79
CA ASP A 71 8.44 -1.80 8.50
C ASP A 71 7.49 -0.69 8.02
N SER A 72 7.90 0.05 6.99
CA SER A 72 7.07 1.14 6.48
C SER A 72 7.18 1.34 4.99
N VAL A 73 6.06 1.72 4.39
CA VAL A 73 5.97 2.22 3.02
C VAL A 73 5.52 3.68 3.05
N GLN A 74 6.06 4.48 2.13
CA GLN A 74 5.65 5.87 2.02
C GLN A 74 4.67 6.06 0.87
N LEU A 75 3.48 6.57 1.19
CA LEU A 75 2.44 6.90 0.24
C LEU A 75 2.54 8.36 -0.19
N LYS A 76 2.33 8.61 -1.49
CA LYS A 76 1.98 9.92 -2.03
C LYS A 76 0.48 9.98 -2.23
N VAL A 77 -0.18 10.98 -1.65
CA VAL A 77 -1.64 11.15 -1.72
C VAL A 77 -1.97 12.40 -2.54
N ALA A 78 -2.97 12.29 -3.40
CA ALA A 78 -3.53 13.40 -4.17
C ALA A 78 -5.03 13.58 -3.87
N LYS A 79 -5.49 14.82 -3.81
CA LYS A 79 -6.91 15.15 -3.73
C LYS A 79 -7.49 15.21 -5.15
N LYS A 80 -8.56 14.46 -5.41
CA LYS A 80 -9.30 14.46 -6.67
C LYS A 80 -10.77 14.72 -6.37
N LYS A 81 -11.22 15.95 -6.64
CA LYS A 81 -12.54 16.45 -6.19
C LYS A 81 -12.68 16.27 -4.66
N ASP A 82 -13.70 15.55 -4.22
CA ASP A 82 -14.00 15.31 -2.80
C ASP A 82 -13.35 14.04 -2.23
N LYS A 83 -12.42 13.42 -2.98
CA LYS A 83 -11.79 12.16 -2.60
C LYS A 83 -10.27 12.28 -2.55
N TYR A 84 -9.65 11.42 -1.75
CA TYR A 84 -8.21 11.22 -1.75
C TYR A 84 -7.88 9.91 -2.46
N ILE A 85 -6.81 9.93 -3.26
CA ILE A 85 -6.27 8.75 -3.93
C ILE A 85 -4.77 8.63 -3.63
N ILE A 86 -4.27 7.40 -3.60
CA ILE A 86 -2.84 7.10 -3.55
C ILE A 86 -2.31 7.23 -4.97
N ASP A 87 -1.42 8.19 -5.18
CA ASP A 87 -0.82 8.52 -6.47
C ASP A 87 0.51 7.79 -6.70
N ASP A 88 1.21 7.43 -5.62
CA ASP A 88 2.49 6.73 -5.69
C ASP A 88 2.79 6.00 -4.37
N ILE A 89 3.58 4.93 -4.46
CA ILE A 89 4.13 4.17 -3.33
C ILE A 89 5.65 4.14 -3.49
N ASN A 90 6.35 4.54 -2.44
CA ASN A 90 7.81 4.50 -2.37
C ASN A 90 8.25 3.41 -1.38
N PHE A 91 8.85 2.35 -1.91
CA PHE A 91 9.31 1.15 -1.20
C PHE A 91 10.67 1.30 -0.53
N LYS A 92 11.12 2.53 -0.23
CA LYS A 92 12.23 2.68 0.70
C LYS A 92 11.72 2.18 2.06
N ILE A 93 11.86 0.89 2.32
CA ILE A 93 11.54 0.28 3.61
C ILE A 93 12.45 0.95 4.62
N PHE A 94 11.89 1.90 5.37
CA PHE A 94 12.59 2.47 6.52
C PHE A 94 12.35 1.52 7.67
N ARG A 95 13.41 0.81 8.08
CA ARG A 95 13.44 -0.07 9.24
C ARG A 95 13.50 0.80 10.50
N TRP A 96 12.50 0.69 11.37
CA TRP A 96 12.43 1.42 12.66
C TRP A 96 12.31 0.44 13.82
#